data_AF-A0A9P5J4A3-F1
#
_entry.id   AF-A0A9P5J4A3-F1
#
_cell.length_a   1.000
_cell.length_b   1.000
_cell.length_c   1.000
_cell.angle_alpha   90.00
_cell.angle_beta   90.00
_cell.angle_gamma   90.00
#
_symmetry.space_group_name_H-M   'P 1'
#
loop_
_entity.id
_entity.type
_entity.pdbx_description
1 polymer ?
#
loop_
_entity_poly.entity_id
_entity_poly.type
_entity_poly.pdbx_seq_one_letter_code
_entity_poly.pdbx_strand_id
1 'polypeptide(L)'
;MLSLINVNCRDVTEPNVVVGMAIACGGLAQLLAGQWEFVTGNTFGATAFSSYGAFWISYACILIPGTGIIDGYKDATGTLLAADLDNALGFFLLVWMIFTF
;
A
#
# COMPACT_ATOMS: atom_id res chain seq x y z
N MET A 1 -7.24 -10.09 0.04
CA MET A 1 -7.34 -9.95 -1.43
C MET A 1 -5.97 -9.91 -2.08
N LEU A 2 -5.12 -8.92 -1.77
CA LEU A 2 -3.75 -8.83 -2.32
C LEU A 2 -2.97 -10.16 -2.15
N SER A 3 -3.02 -10.79 -0.97
CA SER A 3 -2.34 -12.06 -0.73
C SER A 3 -2.79 -13.21 -1.64
N LEU A 4 -4.04 -13.22 -2.13
CA LEU A 4 -4.51 -14.24 -3.08
C LEU A 4 -3.90 -14.05 -4.47
N ILE A 5 -3.67 -12.80 -4.87
CA ILE A 5 -3.01 -12.45 -6.13
C ILE A 5 -1.51 -12.74 -6.01
N ASN A 6 -0.88 -12.41 -4.88
CA ASN A 6 0.54 -12.70 -4.64
C ASN A 6 0.87 -14.20 -4.71
N VAL A 7 -0.08 -15.09 -4.44
CA VAL A 7 0.08 -16.55 -4.57
C VAL A 7 -0.47 -17.10 -5.89
N ASN A 8 -0.80 -16.23 -6.85
CA ASN A 8 -1.36 -16.57 -8.16
C ASN A 8 -2.59 -17.49 -8.08
N CYS A 9 -3.47 -17.24 -7.10
CA CYS A 9 -4.68 -18.04 -6.94
C CYS A 9 -5.55 -17.94 -8.20
N ARG A 10 -5.85 -19.09 -8.82
CA ARG A 10 -6.58 -19.19 -10.10
C ARG A 10 -5.91 -18.45 -11.26
N ASP A 11 -4.58 -18.49 -11.31
CA ASP A 11 -3.78 -17.91 -12.40
C ASP A 11 -3.96 -16.39 -12.57
N VAL A 12 -4.46 -15.71 -11.54
CA VAL A 12 -4.56 -14.25 -11.52
C VAL A 12 -3.24 -13.67 -11.04
N THR A 13 -2.51 -13.04 -11.95
CA THR A 13 -1.21 -12.42 -11.69
C THR A 13 -1.29 -10.89 -11.56
N GLU A 14 -2.29 -10.27 -12.17
CA GLU A 14 -2.38 -8.81 -12.22
C GLU A 14 -3.05 -8.21 -10.97
N PRO A 15 -2.36 -7.37 -10.19
CA PRO A 15 -2.87 -6.84 -8.93
C PRO A 15 -3.75 -5.60 -9.08
N ASN A 16 -4.01 -5.08 -10.28
CA ASN A 16 -4.65 -3.77 -10.49
C ASN A 16 -5.96 -3.58 -9.72
N VAL A 17 -6.74 -4.64 -9.55
CA VAL A 17 -8.01 -4.59 -8.79
C VAL A 17 -7.80 -4.27 -7.29
N VAL A 18 -6.60 -4.47 -6.75
CA VAL A 18 -6.22 -4.14 -5.37
C VAL A 18 -6.25 -2.63 -5.14
N VAL A 19 -5.99 -1.80 -6.15
CA VAL A 19 -5.95 -0.33 -5.99
C VAL A 19 -7.27 0.21 -5.42
N GLY A 20 -8.41 -0.26 -5.93
CA GLY A 20 -9.72 0.16 -5.42
C GLY A 20 -9.94 -0.23 -3.95
N MET A 21 -9.56 -1.46 -3.59
CA MET A 21 -9.66 -1.94 -2.21
C MET A 21 -8.69 -1.23 -1.26
N ALA A 22 -7.50 -0.91 -1.74
CA ALA A 22 -6.47 -0.20 -0.99
C ALA A 22 -6.88 1.25 -0.70
N ILE A 23 -7.54 1.95 -1.65
CA ILE A 23 -8.04 3.30 -1.40
C ILE A 23 -9.28 3.28 -0.49
N ALA A 24 -10.27 2.45 -0.79
CA ALA A 24 -11.57 2.52 -0.13
C ALA A 24 -11.58 1.83 1.24
N CYS A 25 -11.41 0.50 1.27
CA CYS A 25 -11.58 -0.30 2.48
C CYS A 25 -10.32 -0.34 3.35
N GLY A 26 -9.16 -0.65 2.75
CA GLY A 26 -7.89 -0.66 3.46
C GLY A 26 -7.39 0.75 3.81
N GLY A 27 -7.79 1.75 3.04
CA GLY A 27 -7.31 3.13 3.16
C GLY A 27 -8.25 4.01 3.95
N LEU A 28 -9.19 4.64 3.25
CA LEU A 28 -10.09 5.66 3.79
C LEU A 28 -10.95 5.13 4.94
N ALA A 29 -11.62 4.00 4.77
CA ALA A 29 -12.49 3.45 5.81
C ALA A 29 -11.68 3.08 7.06
N GLN A 30 -10.49 2.49 6.89
CA GLN A 30 -9.61 2.13 8.00
C GLN A 30 -9.03 3.37 8.71
N LEU A 31 -8.64 4.41 7.96
CA LEU A 31 -8.20 5.68 8.52
C LEU A 31 -9.29 6.34 9.36
N LEU A 32 -10.54 6.34 8.86
CA LEU A 32 -11.70 6.86 9.58
C LEU A 32 -11.98 6.04 10.84
N ALA A 33 -11.86 4.71 10.79
CA ALA A 33 -11.96 3.86 11.98
C ALA A 33 -10.93 4.25 13.05
N GLY A 34 -9.70 4.58 12.65
CA GLY A 34 -8.68 5.11 13.56
C GLY A 34 -9.07 6.43 14.24
N GLN A 35 -9.79 7.32 13.54
CA GLN A 35 -10.29 8.56 14.16
C GLN A 35 -11.35 8.28 15.23
N TRP A 36 -12.21 7.27 15.00
CA TRP A 36 -13.19 6.85 15.99
C TRP A 36 -12.57 6.21 17.23
N GLU A 37 -11.51 5.41 17.07
CA GLU A 37 -10.74 4.87 18.20
C GLU A 37 -10.06 5.98 19.01
N PHE A 38 -9.63 7.07 18.37
CA PHE A 38 -9.10 8.22 19.09
C PHE A 38 -10.17 8.85 19.98
N VAL A 39 -11.41 8.98 19.48
CA VAL A 39 -12.55 9.52 20.23
C VAL A 39 -12.92 8.65 21.44
N THR A 40 -12.80 7.33 21.34
CA THR A 40 -13.08 6.41 22.47
C THR A 40 -11.96 6.31 23.49
N GLY A 41 -10.82 6.98 23.24
CA GLY A 41 -9.64 6.93 24.11
C GLY A 41 -8.75 5.70 23.91
N ASN A 42 -8.95 4.95 22.82
CA ASN A 42 -8.11 3.81 22.47
C ASN A 42 -6.92 4.26 21.61
N THR A 43 -5.84 4.69 22.27
CA THR A 43 -4.61 5.15 21.60
C THR A 43 -3.99 4.09 20.69
N PHE A 44 -4.04 2.80 21.10
CA PHE A 44 -3.49 1.71 20.30
C PHE A 44 -4.28 1.53 19.01
N GLY A 45 -5.62 1.40 19.10
CA GLY A 45 -6.49 1.27 17.95
C GLY A 45 -6.39 2.48 17.01
N ALA A 46 -6.36 3.69 17.58
CA ALA A 46 -6.20 4.92 16.83
C ALA A 46 -4.91 4.94 16.01
N THR A 47 -3.80 4.52 16.62
CA THR A 47 -2.48 4.47 15.97
C THR A 47 -2.44 3.37 14.90
N ALA A 48 -2.85 2.15 15.25
CA ALA A 48 -2.83 1.02 14.34
C ALA A 48 -3.70 1.28 13.10
N PHE A 49 -4.97 1.64 13.27
CA PHE A 49 -5.89 1.81 12.14
C PHE A 49 -5.55 3.04 11.29
N SER A 50 -5.12 4.16 11.90
CA SER A 50 -4.71 5.33 11.11
C SER A 50 -3.46 5.05 10.28
N SER A 51 -2.46 4.39 10.88
CA SER A 51 -1.22 4.03 10.18
C SER A 51 -1.46 3.03 9.06
N TYR A 52 -2.18 1.93 9.30
CA TYR A 52 -2.48 0.97 8.22
C TYR A 52 -3.42 1.56 7.14
N GLY A 53 -4.31 2.50 7.51
CA GLY A 53 -5.06 3.30 6.55
C GLY A 53 -4.13 4.09 5.62
N ALA A 54 -3.16 4.78 6.20
CA ALA A 54 -2.14 5.50 5.43
C ALA A 54 -1.24 4.57 4.60
N PHE A 55 -0.89 3.39 5.13
CA PHE A 55 -0.16 2.36 4.38
C PHE A 55 -0.87 2.01 3.08
N TRP A 56 -2.15 1.64 3.14
CA TRP A 56 -2.89 1.21 1.96
C TRP A 56 -3.11 2.34 0.95
N ILE A 57 -3.33 3.58 1.42
CA ILE A 57 -3.42 4.75 0.53
C ILE A 57 -2.08 4.98 -0.16
N SER A 58 -0.96 4.95 0.56
CA SER A 58 0.37 5.13 -0.03
C SER A 58 0.73 4.01 -1.01
N TYR A 59 0.40 2.75 -0.69
CA TYR A 59 0.58 1.62 -1.59
C TYR A 59 -0.28 1.74 -2.86
N ALA A 60 -1.52 2.22 -2.74
CA ALA A 60 -2.35 2.53 -3.90
C ALA A 60 -1.73 3.64 -4.76
N CYS A 61 -1.20 4.70 -4.15
CA CYS A 61 -0.53 5.78 -4.88
C CYS A 61 0.64 5.26 -5.73
N ILE A 62 1.42 4.30 -5.23
CA ILE A 62 2.50 3.69 -6.03
C ILE A 62 1.96 3.06 -7.32
N LEU A 63 0.82 2.38 -7.23
CA LEU A 63 0.23 1.62 -8.33
C LEU A 63 -0.63 2.45 -9.30
N ILE A 64 -1.06 3.65 -8.91
CA ILE A 64 -1.87 4.54 -9.76
C ILE A 64 -0.94 5.25 -10.75
N PRO A 65 -1.09 5.04 -12.08
CA PRO A 65 -0.21 5.67 -13.07
C PRO A 65 -0.20 7.20 -12.99
N GLY A 66 -1.32 7.81 -12.61
CA GLY A 66 -1.45 9.27 -12.49
C GLY A 66 -0.59 9.91 -11.39
N THR A 67 -0.01 9.15 -10.47
CA THR A 67 0.95 9.68 -9.47
C THR A 67 2.37 9.78 -10.01
N GLY A 68 2.69 9.06 -11.10
CA GLY A 68 4.02 9.05 -11.71
C GLY A 68 5.11 8.35 -10.89
N ILE A 69 4.77 7.67 -9.78
CA ILE A 69 5.79 7.04 -8.91
C ILE A 69 6.56 5.95 -9.66
N ILE A 70 5.87 4.99 -10.27
CA ILE A 70 6.51 3.93 -11.07
C ILE A 70 7.25 4.51 -12.29
N ASP A 71 6.72 5.58 -12.89
CA ASP A 71 7.37 6.25 -14.01
C ASP A 71 8.72 6.89 -13.62
N GLY A 72 8.87 7.30 -12.36
CA GLY A 72 10.14 7.78 -11.81
C GLY A 72 11.25 6.72 -11.78
N TYR A 73 10.90 5.44 -11.91
CA TYR A 73 11.86 4.32 -11.99
C TYR A 73 12.13 3.88 -13.43
N LYS A 74 11.79 4.70 -14.44
CA LYS A 74 12.15 4.45 -15.83
C LYS A 74 13.42 5.20 -16.21
N ASP A 75 14.25 4.59 -17.04
CA ASP A 75 15.42 5.25 -17.61
C ASP A 75 15.04 6.23 -18.73
N ALA A 76 16.04 6.91 -19.32
CA ALA A 76 15.84 7.86 -20.41
C ALA A 76 15.24 7.23 -21.70
N THR A 77 15.25 5.90 -21.82
CA THR A 77 14.64 5.15 -22.93
C THR A 77 13.22 4.67 -22.62
N GLY A 78 12.73 4.91 -21.40
CA GLY A 78 11.43 4.44 -20.92
C GLY A 78 11.46 3.01 -20.39
N THR A 79 12.63 2.39 -20.27
CA THR A 79 12.79 1.04 -19.75
C THR A 79 12.72 1.06 -18.23
N LEU A 80 11.92 0.16 -17.64
CA LEU A 80 11.76 0.08 -16.18
C LEU A 80 13.05 -0.46 -15.54
N LEU A 81 13.57 0.28 -14.55
CA LEU A 81 14.67 -0.13 -13.69
C LEU A 81 14.13 -1.07 -12.58
N ALA A 82 13.70 -2.28 -12.98
CA ALA A 82 12.97 -3.19 -12.11
C ALA A 82 13.68 -3.48 -10.77
N ALA A 83 14.99 -3.71 -10.79
CA ALA A 83 15.75 -3.99 -9.57
C ALA A 83 15.75 -2.80 -8.58
N ASP A 84 15.76 -1.56 -9.08
CA ASP A 84 15.73 -0.37 -8.22
C ASP A 84 14.34 -0.17 -7.60
N LEU A 85 13.29 -0.35 -8.40
CA LEU A 85 11.91 -0.33 -7.91
C LEU A 85 11.66 -1.44 -6.87
N ASP A 86 12.11 -2.66 -7.12
CA ASP A 86 11.95 -3.80 -6.21
C ASP A 86 12.66 -3.55 -4.87
N ASN A 87 13.88 -2.98 -4.90
CA ASN A 87 14.60 -2.61 -3.70
C ASN A 87 13.88 -1.49 -2.93
N ALA A 88 13.37 -0.47 -3.62
CA ALA A 88 12.60 0.61 -3.00
C ALA A 88 11.31 0.11 -2.33
N LEU A 89 10.58 -0.80 -3.00
CA LEU A 89 9.42 -1.48 -2.42
C LEU A 89 9.82 -2.36 -1.22
N GLY A 90 10.97 -3.02 -1.29
CA GLY A 90 11.55 -3.76 -0.18
C GLY A 90 11.80 -2.88 1.05
N PHE A 91 12.41 -1.71 0.87
CA PHE A 91 12.61 -0.74 1.96
C PHE A 91 11.29 -0.21 2.52
N PHE A 92 10.34 0.11 1.65
CA PHE A 92 9.00 0.52 2.06
C PHE A 92 8.33 -0.53 2.95
N LEU A 93 8.32 -1.79 2.52
CA LEU A 93 7.72 -2.89 3.28
C LEU A 93 8.49 -3.21 4.57
N LEU A 94 9.82 -3.06 4.58
CA LEU A 94 10.65 -3.26 5.77
C LEU A 94 10.32 -2.24 6.88
N VAL A 95 10.09 -0.98 6.52
CA VAL A 95 9.66 0.05 7.50
C VAL A 95 8.32 -0.36 8.13
N TRP A 96 7.38 -0.86 7.33
CA TRP A 96 6.10 -1.33 7.83
C TRP A 96 6.21 -2.61 8.67
N MET A 97 7.12 -3.52 8.33
CA MET A 97 7.43 -4.68 9.18
C MET A 97 7.89 -4.22 10.57
N ILE A 98 8.80 -3.25 10.66
CA ILE A 98 9.29 -2.72 11.93
C ILE A 98 8.16 -2.03 12.70
N PHE A 99 7.32 -1.23 12.04
CA PHE A 99 6.16 -0.60 12.69
C PHE A 99 5.15 -1.61 13.27
N THR A 100 5.09 -2.81 12.69
CA THR A 100 4.13 -3.85 13.06
C THR A 100 4.56 -4.66 14.29
N PHE A 101 5.87 -4.81 14.53
CA PHE A 101 6.45 -5.68 15.56
C PHE A 101 6.67 -4.96 16.89
#